data_AF-A0A961XYX0-F1
#
_entry.id   AF-A0A961XYX0-F1
#
_cell.length_a   1.000
_cell.length_b   1.000
_cell.length_c   1.000
_cell.angle_alpha   90.00
_cell.angle_beta   90.00
_cell.angle_gamma   90.00
#
_symmetry.space_group_name_H-M   'P 1'
#
loop_
_entity.id
_entity.type
_entity.pdbx_description
1 polymer ?
#
loop_
_entity_poly.entity_id
_entity_poly.type
_entity_poly.pdbx_seq_one_letter_code
_entity_poly.pdbx_strand_id
1 'polypeptide(L)'
;NPCSEYMFLDDTACNLASINLLPYRNKGGGAEKAGTIDIDAYEHTVRLWTIVLEISVMMAQFPSKEIAKLSYEYRTLGLGYANIGGLLMTSGIPYDSDEGRAICAALSAIMTGTAYATSAEMAKELGAFADYDRNSTNMLRVMRNHRRAAYGEKQGYEKLAVDPVPLVHADLTQPELGQRAMAAWDRAIELGEEHGYRNAQATVIAPTGTIGLVMDCDTTGIEPDFAMVKFKKLAGGGYFKIINAAVPEALRTLGYSESQIAEIDAYAVGHGNINQAPGVNPGSLRAKGFSDEKIAAINAATKAAFDIKFVFNQWTLGTDFLKETLKVSDEQLADMSFNLLEHIGFSKKEIEAANIHVCGAMTLEGAPFIKPEHLAVFDCANPCGKIGKRYLSVESHIRMMAAAQPFISGAISKTINMPNDATVEDAKSAYMLSWKLALKANALYRDGSKLSQPLNASLLADEDEEEDDAIENLIAQPAAARAAQVTERIVERIVEKVVRDREKLPNRRQGYT
;
A
#
# COMPACT_ATOMS: atom_id res chain seq x y z
N ASN A 1 -14.07 -15.50 4.30
CA ASN A 1 -13.34 -15.25 5.57
C ASN A 1 -13.32 -13.73 5.88
N PRO A 2 -12.72 -13.24 6.99
CA PRO A 2 -12.72 -11.82 7.35
C PRO A 2 -12.04 -10.86 6.36
N CYS A 3 -11.07 -11.35 5.57
CA CYS A 3 -10.26 -10.53 4.67
C CYS A 3 -10.66 -10.70 3.18
N SER A 4 -11.66 -11.51 2.88
CA SER A 4 -12.26 -11.71 1.55
C SER A 4 -11.38 -12.37 0.47
N GLU A 5 -10.19 -12.90 0.82
CA GLU A 5 -9.34 -13.72 -0.05
C GLU A 5 -9.70 -15.20 -0.03
N TYR A 6 -10.29 -15.69 1.07
CA TYR A 6 -10.60 -17.10 1.24
C TYR A 6 -12.11 -17.33 1.06
N MET A 7 -12.45 -17.88 -0.11
CA MET A 7 -13.81 -18.17 -0.56
C MET A 7 -13.97 -19.68 -0.74
N PHE A 8 -14.07 -20.39 0.38
CA PHE A 8 -14.22 -21.83 0.41
C PHE A 8 -15.36 -22.24 1.35
N LEU A 9 -15.57 -23.54 1.53
CA LEU A 9 -16.58 -24.11 2.42
C LEU A 9 -16.45 -23.56 3.84
N ASP A 10 -17.59 -23.38 4.51
CA ASP A 10 -17.64 -23.05 5.93
C ASP A 10 -16.90 -24.10 6.76
N ASP A 11 -16.43 -23.69 7.94
CA ASP A 11 -15.66 -24.54 8.85
C ASP A 11 -14.42 -25.18 8.20
N THR A 12 -13.72 -24.43 7.33
CA THR A 12 -12.39 -24.81 6.82
C THR A 12 -11.35 -23.77 7.21
N ALA A 13 -10.10 -24.22 7.40
CA ALA A 13 -8.97 -23.35 7.70
C ALA A 13 -8.18 -23.00 6.43
N CYS A 14 -7.55 -21.84 6.47
CA CYS A 14 -6.66 -21.39 5.42
C CYS A 14 -5.21 -21.44 5.90
N ASN A 15 -4.38 -22.27 5.25
CA ASN A 15 -2.96 -22.33 5.52
C ASN A 15 -2.23 -21.37 4.57
N LEU A 16 -1.76 -20.25 5.13
CA LEU A 16 -1.29 -19.10 4.36
C LEU A 16 0.24 -18.99 4.34
N ALA A 17 0.78 -18.64 3.19
CA ALA A 17 2.14 -18.12 3.05
C ALA A 17 2.18 -17.05 1.95
N SER A 18 3.17 -16.18 1.98
CA SER A 18 3.34 -15.14 0.94
C SER A 18 4.79 -15.00 0.55
N ILE A 19 5.04 -14.97 -0.76
CA ILE A 19 6.37 -14.79 -1.34
C ILE A 19 6.61 -13.29 -1.58
N ASN A 20 7.70 -12.73 -1.03
CA ASN A 20 8.15 -11.39 -1.42
C ASN A 20 8.69 -11.45 -2.86
N LEU A 21 8.13 -10.67 -3.78
CA LEU A 21 8.50 -10.72 -5.21
C LEU A 21 9.78 -9.95 -5.54
N LEU A 22 10.13 -8.92 -4.76
CA LEU A 22 11.26 -8.05 -5.06
C LEU A 22 12.63 -8.78 -5.11
N PRO A 23 12.92 -9.77 -4.25
CA PRO A 23 14.16 -10.55 -4.32
C PRO A 23 14.41 -11.27 -5.65
N TYR A 24 13.39 -11.56 -6.47
CA TYR A 24 13.56 -12.20 -7.78
C TYR A 24 13.92 -11.23 -8.89
N ARG A 25 13.91 -9.92 -8.63
CA ARG A 25 14.41 -8.94 -9.59
C ARG A 25 15.93 -9.05 -9.69
N ASN A 26 16.43 -9.32 -10.88
CA ASN A 26 17.85 -9.40 -11.16
C ASN A 26 18.51 -8.03 -11.01
N LYS A 27 19.37 -7.89 -9.99
CA LYS A 27 20.17 -6.68 -9.74
C LYS A 27 21.47 -6.62 -10.58
N GLY A 28 21.79 -7.68 -11.34
CA GLY A 28 23.03 -7.82 -12.10
C GLY A 28 22.95 -8.88 -13.20
N GLY A 29 24.07 -9.15 -13.88
CA GLY A 29 24.14 -10.12 -15.00
C GLY A 29 24.41 -9.52 -16.38
N GLY A 30 24.93 -8.28 -16.44
CA GLY A 30 25.09 -7.48 -17.66
C GLY A 30 23.91 -6.55 -17.90
N ALA A 31 24.04 -5.59 -18.81
CA ALA A 31 22.98 -4.64 -19.15
C ALA A 31 21.69 -5.34 -19.64
N GLU A 32 21.82 -6.56 -20.18
CA GLU A 32 20.71 -7.33 -20.74
C GLU A 32 19.85 -8.06 -19.68
N LYS A 33 20.36 -8.28 -18.45
CA LYS A 33 19.63 -8.98 -17.38
C LYS A 33 19.19 -8.08 -16.23
N ALA A 34 19.71 -6.86 -16.15
CA ALA A 34 19.33 -5.93 -15.10
C ALA A 34 17.82 -5.59 -15.20
N GLY A 35 17.07 -5.80 -14.12
CA GLY A 35 15.64 -5.52 -14.07
C GLY A 35 14.72 -6.66 -14.53
N THR A 36 15.26 -7.77 -15.07
CA THR A 36 14.44 -8.95 -15.40
C THR A 36 14.11 -9.77 -14.16
N ILE A 37 13.11 -10.66 -14.26
CA ILE A 37 12.70 -11.55 -13.17
C ILE A 37 13.41 -12.90 -13.31
N ASP A 38 13.99 -13.40 -12.23
CA ASP A 38 14.50 -14.77 -12.10
C ASP A 38 13.33 -15.75 -11.91
N ILE A 39 12.83 -16.24 -13.04
CA ILE A 39 11.66 -17.14 -13.08
C ILE A 39 11.98 -18.51 -12.48
N ASP A 40 13.22 -19.01 -12.66
CA ASP A 40 13.62 -20.32 -12.15
C ASP A 40 13.63 -20.34 -10.62
N ALA A 41 14.22 -19.31 -10.00
CA ALA A 41 14.20 -19.16 -8.55
C ALA A 41 12.78 -18.99 -8.01
N TYR A 42 11.92 -18.26 -8.75
CA TYR A 42 10.52 -18.06 -8.36
C TYR A 42 9.73 -19.37 -8.37
N GLU A 43 9.77 -20.13 -9.48
CA GLU A 43 9.09 -21.43 -9.59
C GLU A 43 9.59 -22.43 -8.54
N HIS A 44 10.91 -22.48 -8.31
CA HIS A 44 11.49 -23.33 -7.28
C HIS A 44 10.92 -22.98 -5.89
N THR A 45 10.83 -21.69 -5.56
CA THR A 45 10.29 -21.22 -4.28
C THR A 45 8.80 -21.54 -4.16
N VAL A 46 8.01 -21.36 -5.22
CA VAL A 46 6.59 -21.71 -5.25
C VAL A 46 6.40 -23.21 -4.97
N ARG A 47 7.19 -24.07 -5.62
CA ARG A 47 7.16 -25.51 -5.40
C ARG A 47 7.45 -25.86 -3.94
N LEU A 48 8.53 -25.32 -3.38
CA LEU A 48 8.92 -25.59 -1.99
C LEU A 48 7.84 -25.14 -0.99
N TRP A 49 7.31 -23.92 -1.15
CA TRP A 49 6.29 -23.41 -0.24
C TRP A 49 4.95 -24.14 -0.37
N THR A 50 4.61 -24.64 -1.56
CA THR A 50 3.43 -25.50 -1.72
C THR A 50 3.56 -26.76 -0.86
N ILE A 51 4.74 -27.41 -0.88
CA ILE A 51 5.02 -28.59 -0.04
C ILE A 51 4.99 -28.23 1.45
N VAL A 52 5.61 -27.12 1.86
CA VAL A 52 5.60 -26.65 3.26
C VAL A 52 4.17 -26.39 3.75
N LEU A 53 3.35 -25.71 2.95
CA LEU A 53 1.96 -25.43 3.29
C LEU A 53 1.17 -26.73 3.44
N GLU A 54 1.39 -27.70 2.56
CA GLU A 54 0.71 -28.99 2.64
C GLU A 54 1.15 -29.82 3.86
N ILE A 55 2.43 -29.78 4.23
CA ILE A 55 2.90 -30.39 5.49
C ILE A 55 2.23 -29.70 6.68
N SER A 56 2.03 -28.37 6.63
CA SER A 56 1.41 -27.62 7.72
C SER A 56 -0.05 -28.01 7.97
N VAL A 57 -0.79 -28.51 6.96
CA VAL A 57 -2.15 -29.08 7.13
C VAL A 57 -2.15 -30.22 8.16
N MET A 58 -1.10 -31.05 8.17
CA MET A 58 -0.99 -32.20 9.07
C MET A 58 -0.58 -31.82 10.49
N MET A 59 0.07 -30.67 10.66
CA MET A 59 0.61 -30.20 11.94
C MET A 59 -0.31 -29.22 12.67
N ALA A 60 -1.29 -28.66 11.96
CA ALA A 60 -2.19 -27.65 12.49
C ALA A 60 -3.09 -28.19 13.61
N GLN A 61 -3.26 -27.37 14.64
CA GLN A 61 -4.25 -27.58 15.70
C GLN A 61 -5.44 -26.67 15.43
N PHE A 62 -6.65 -27.23 15.52
CA PHE A 62 -7.87 -26.52 15.14
C PHE A 62 -8.80 -26.32 16.34
N PRO A 63 -9.52 -25.18 16.39
CA PRO A 63 -10.35 -24.82 17.54
C PRO A 63 -11.66 -25.63 17.63
N SER A 64 -12.08 -26.28 16.54
CA SER A 64 -13.25 -27.17 16.52
C SER A 64 -12.97 -28.45 15.74
N LYS A 65 -13.78 -29.48 16.02
CA LYS A 65 -13.68 -30.77 15.36
C LYS A 65 -14.05 -30.67 13.87
N GLU A 66 -15.04 -29.84 13.56
CA GLU A 66 -15.54 -29.58 12.22
C GLU A 66 -14.44 -28.96 11.36
N ILE A 67 -13.76 -27.93 11.90
CA ILE A 67 -12.62 -27.29 11.23
C ILE A 67 -11.47 -28.27 11.04
N ALA A 68 -11.14 -29.08 12.05
CA ALA A 68 -10.09 -30.09 11.94
C ALA A 68 -10.38 -31.08 10.82
N LYS A 69 -11.62 -31.61 10.78
CA LYS A 69 -12.05 -32.60 9.80
C LYS A 69 -12.02 -32.03 8.39
N LEU A 70 -12.72 -30.92 8.14
CA LEU A 70 -12.86 -30.39 6.78
C LEU A 70 -11.53 -29.83 6.25
N SER A 71 -10.70 -29.23 7.10
CA SER A 71 -9.36 -28.78 6.69
C SER A 71 -8.46 -29.94 6.29
N TYR A 72 -8.56 -31.08 6.99
CA TYR A 72 -7.84 -32.30 6.63
C TYR A 72 -8.39 -32.97 5.36
N GLU A 73 -9.71 -32.97 5.17
CA GLU A 73 -10.38 -33.60 4.02
C GLU A 73 -10.14 -32.84 2.72
N TYR A 74 -10.18 -31.50 2.74
CA TYR A 74 -10.04 -30.65 1.54
C TYR A 74 -8.65 -30.07 1.35
N ARG A 75 -7.81 -30.05 2.41
CA ARG A 75 -6.38 -29.71 2.35
C ARG A 75 -6.14 -28.34 1.69
N THR A 76 -6.92 -27.36 2.09
CA THR A 76 -6.94 -26.02 1.50
C THR A 76 -5.68 -25.23 1.85
N LEU A 77 -4.99 -24.76 0.82
CA LEU A 77 -3.83 -23.88 0.94
C LEU A 77 -4.19 -22.47 0.49
N GLY A 78 -3.31 -21.54 0.81
CA GLY A 78 -3.34 -20.17 0.34
C GLY A 78 -1.94 -19.60 0.19
N LEU A 79 -1.21 -20.10 -0.82
CA LEU A 79 0.02 -19.47 -1.26
C LEU A 79 -0.29 -18.19 -2.05
N GLY A 80 0.32 -17.10 -1.66
CA GLY A 80 0.22 -15.81 -2.33
C GLY A 80 1.58 -15.14 -2.50
N TYR A 81 1.54 -13.85 -2.82
CA TYR A 81 2.72 -13.02 -2.90
C TYR A 81 2.50 -11.65 -2.26
N ALA A 82 3.59 -10.95 -2.01
CA ALA A 82 3.64 -9.57 -1.54
C ALA A 82 4.56 -8.74 -2.43
N ASN A 83 4.50 -7.42 -2.24
CA ASN A 83 5.48 -6.47 -2.77
C ASN A 83 5.49 -6.33 -4.29
N ILE A 84 4.36 -6.57 -4.97
CA ILE A 84 4.31 -6.36 -6.42
C ILE A 84 4.42 -4.88 -6.79
N GLY A 85 3.81 -3.98 -5.99
CA GLY A 85 3.96 -2.55 -6.19
C GLY A 85 5.40 -2.09 -6.04
N GLY A 86 6.10 -2.62 -5.03
CA GLY A 86 7.53 -2.39 -4.84
C GLY A 86 8.37 -2.92 -6.00
N LEU A 87 8.08 -4.13 -6.48
CA LEU A 87 8.74 -4.72 -7.66
C LEU A 87 8.57 -3.83 -8.91
N LEU A 88 7.35 -3.42 -9.22
CA LEU A 88 7.06 -2.62 -10.42
C LEU A 88 7.71 -1.24 -10.34
N MET A 89 7.52 -0.53 -9.22
CA MET A 89 8.14 0.78 -9.00
C MET A 89 9.66 0.70 -9.12
N THR A 90 10.28 -0.25 -8.43
CA THR A 90 11.72 -0.51 -8.47
C THR A 90 12.23 -0.83 -9.88
N SER A 91 11.38 -1.41 -10.72
CA SER A 91 11.70 -1.73 -12.11
C SER A 91 11.45 -0.56 -13.07
N GLY A 92 11.03 0.60 -12.57
CA GLY A 92 10.69 1.76 -13.40
C GLY A 92 9.37 1.60 -14.15
N ILE A 93 8.51 0.67 -13.73
CA ILE A 93 7.25 0.33 -14.41
C ILE A 93 6.08 0.92 -13.61
N PRO A 94 5.24 1.77 -14.22
CA PRO A 94 4.04 2.28 -13.56
C PRO A 94 3.10 1.15 -13.15
N TYR A 95 2.57 1.22 -11.93
CA TYR A 95 1.62 0.23 -11.42
C TYR A 95 0.35 0.17 -12.32
N ASP A 96 -0.13 1.31 -12.82
CA ASP A 96 -1.24 1.42 -13.77
C ASP A 96 -0.79 1.38 -15.24
N SER A 97 0.09 0.44 -15.60
CA SER A 97 0.50 0.20 -17.00
C SER A 97 0.04 -1.17 -17.49
N ASP A 98 -0.04 -1.31 -18.81
CA ASP A 98 -0.32 -2.61 -19.45
C ASP A 98 0.78 -3.63 -19.14
N GLU A 99 2.05 -3.21 -19.19
CA GLU A 99 3.20 -4.02 -18.79
C GLU A 99 3.12 -4.46 -17.32
N GLY A 100 2.83 -3.54 -16.40
CA GLY A 100 2.71 -3.85 -14.97
C GLY A 100 1.59 -4.86 -14.69
N ARG A 101 0.45 -4.73 -15.38
CA ARG A 101 -0.65 -5.71 -15.33
C ARG A 101 -0.25 -7.06 -15.91
N ALA A 102 0.46 -7.08 -17.03
CA ALA A 102 0.90 -8.32 -17.68
C ALA A 102 1.91 -9.08 -16.81
N ILE A 103 2.86 -8.38 -16.18
CA ILE A 103 3.81 -8.97 -15.22
C ILE A 103 3.05 -9.57 -14.02
N CYS A 104 2.08 -8.83 -13.46
CA CYS A 104 1.23 -9.32 -12.36
C CYS A 104 0.45 -10.58 -12.73
N ALA A 105 -0.15 -10.59 -13.93
CA ALA A 105 -0.85 -11.73 -14.46
C ALA A 105 0.08 -12.94 -14.64
N ALA A 106 1.27 -12.75 -15.23
CA ALA A 106 2.22 -13.82 -15.48
C ALA A 106 2.78 -14.44 -14.19
N LEU A 107 3.17 -13.61 -13.20
CA LEU A 107 3.63 -14.10 -11.90
C LEU A 107 2.53 -14.88 -11.17
N SER A 108 1.29 -14.38 -11.21
CA SER A 108 0.13 -15.07 -10.63
C SER A 108 -0.12 -16.42 -11.32
N ALA A 109 -0.01 -16.46 -12.65
CA ALA A 109 -0.19 -17.65 -13.46
C ALA A 109 0.88 -18.71 -13.16
N ILE A 110 2.16 -18.31 -13.13
CA ILE A 110 3.29 -19.18 -12.80
C ILE A 110 3.13 -19.75 -11.40
N MET A 111 2.80 -18.91 -10.41
CA MET A 111 2.61 -19.32 -9.02
C MET A 111 1.54 -20.40 -8.91
N THR A 112 0.34 -20.14 -9.41
CA THR A 112 -0.78 -21.07 -9.23
C THR A 112 -0.65 -22.31 -10.09
N GLY A 113 -0.18 -22.19 -11.33
CA GLY A 113 0.10 -23.35 -12.19
C GLY A 113 1.15 -24.27 -11.54
N THR A 114 2.26 -23.70 -11.05
CA THR A 114 3.30 -24.47 -10.36
C THR A 114 2.80 -25.10 -9.06
N ALA A 115 1.96 -24.39 -8.29
CA ALA A 115 1.36 -24.91 -7.08
C ALA A 115 0.43 -26.11 -7.38
N TYR A 116 -0.43 -26.03 -8.40
CA TYR A 116 -1.28 -27.16 -8.78
C TYR A 116 -0.52 -28.32 -9.42
N ALA A 117 0.51 -28.05 -10.23
CA ALA A 117 1.42 -29.08 -10.71
C ALA A 117 2.09 -29.81 -9.54
N THR A 118 2.62 -29.08 -8.57
CA THR A 118 3.20 -29.65 -7.34
C THR A 118 2.17 -30.44 -6.54
N SER A 119 0.95 -29.92 -6.43
CA SER A 119 -0.17 -30.62 -5.77
C SER A 119 -0.52 -31.95 -6.44
N ALA A 120 -0.50 -32.01 -7.78
CA ALA A 120 -0.74 -33.24 -8.53
C ALA A 120 0.41 -34.25 -8.38
N GLU A 121 1.66 -33.78 -8.35
CA GLU A 121 2.82 -34.65 -8.04
C GLU A 121 2.74 -35.23 -6.63
N MET A 122 2.28 -34.45 -5.64
CA MET A 122 2.03 -34.98 -4.30
C MET A 122 0.86 -35.96 -4.26
N ALA A 123 -0.17 -35.75 -5.10
CA ALA A 123 -1.30 -36.66 -5.22
C ALA A 123 -0.89 -38.03 -5.78
N LYS A 124 0.08 -38.07 -6.70
CA LYS A 124 0.67 -39.32 -7.19
C LYS A 124 1.20 -40.21 -6.05
N GLU A 125 1.90 -39.61 -5.09
CA GLU A 125 2.57 -40.34 -4.01
C GLU A 125 1.66 -40.59 -2.80
N LEU A 126 0.74 -39.65 -2.49
CA LEU A 126 -0.03 -39.65 -1.25
C LEU A 126 -1.55 -39.77 -1.46
N GLY A 127 -2.02 -39.78 -2.70
CA GLY A 127 -3.43 -39.67 -3.09
C GLY A 127 -3.91 -38.22 -3.16
N ALA A 128 -4.96 -37.98 -3.94
CA ALA A 128 -5.67 -36.70 -3.99
C ALA A 128 -6.38 -36.38 -2.64
N PHE A 129 -6.92 -35.17 -2.49
CA PHE A 129 -7.77 -34.86 -1.33
C PHE A 129 -9.02 -35.76 -1.31
N ALA A 130 -9.62 -35.95 -0.13
CA ALA A 130 -10.55 -37.06 0.12
C ALA A 130 -11.81 -37.06 -0.78
N ASP A 131 -12.31 -35.89 -1.16
CA ASP A 131 -13.50 -35.73 -1.99
C ASP A 131 -13.19 -35.43 -3.47
N TYR A 132 -11.95 -35.70 -3.91
CA TYR A 132 -11.52 -35.39 -5.28
C TYR A 132 -12.36 -36.11 -6.32
N ASP A 133 -12.64 -37.40 -6.17
CA ASP A 133 -13.35 -38.19 -7.20
C ASP A 133 -14.70 -37.58 -7.57
N ARG A 134 -15.46 -37.14 -6.55
CA ARG A 134 -16.75 -36.47 -6.73
C ARG A 134 -16.60 -35.11 -7.43
N ASN A 135 -15.50 -34.40 -7.17
CA ASN A 135 -15.25 -33.06 -7.70
C ASN A 135 -14.41 -33.02 -8.98
N SER A 136 -13.80 -34.13 -9.39
CA SER A 136 -12.78 -34.24 -10.44
C SER A 136 -13.16 -33.52 -11.74
N THR A 137 -14.38 -33.76 -12.23
CA THR A 137 -14.91 -33.13 -13.46
C THR A 137 -15.01 -31.61 -13.33
N ASN A 138 -15.43 -31.09 -12.17
CA ASN A 138 -15.53 -29.65 -11.94
C ASN A 138 -14.14 -29.03 -11.75
N MET A 139 -13.25 -29.71 -11.03
CA MET A 139 -11.91 -29.24 -10.78
C MET A 139 -11.09 -29.13 -12.07
N LEU A 140 -11.09 -30.18 -12.91
CA LEU A 140 -10.41 -30.17 -14.20
C LEU A 140 -10.97 -29.08 -15.14
N ARG A 141 -12.28 -28.83 -15.10
CA ARG A 141 -12.89 -27.69 -15.83
C ARG A 141 -12.29 -26.36 -15.39
N VAL A 142 -12.16 -26.14 -14.08
CA VAL A 142 -11.57 -24.92 -13.53
C VAL A 142 -10.11 -24.78 -13.96
N MET A 143 -9.33 -25.87 -13.94
CA MET A 143 -7.94 -25.86 -14.41
C MET A 143 -7.81 -25.55 -15.90
N ARG A 144 -8.70 -26.09 -16.74
CA ARG A 144 -8.77 -25.71 -18.17
C ARG A 144 -9.06 -24.24 -18.36
N ASN A 145 -9.96 -23.64 -17.59
CA ASN A 145 -10.23 -22.21 -17.66
C ASN A 145 -9.01 -21.36 -17.26
N HIS A 146 -8.30 -21.75 -16.20
CA HIS A 146 -7.05 -21.09 -15.84
C HIS A 146 -5.99 -21.18 -16.95
N ARG A 147 -5.84 -22.36 -17.56
CA ARG A 147 -4.95 -22.57 -18.70
C ARG A 147 -5.33 -21.70 -19.90
N ARG A 148 -6.62 -21.62 -20.26
CA ARG A 148 -7.09 -20.74 -21.35
C ARG A 148 -6.70 -19.27 -21.10
N ALA A 149 -6.89 -18.79 -19.87
CA ALA A 149 -6.46 -17.44 -19.49
C ALA A 149 -4.94 -17.25 -19.61
N ALA A 150 -4.14 -18.28 -19.26
CA ALA A 150 -2.68 -18.22 -19.36
C ALA A 150 -2.21 -18.19 -20.82
N TYR A 151 -2.93 -18.86 -21.72
CA TYR A 151 -2.71 -18.82 -23.16
C TYR A 151 -3.20 -17.51 -23.82
N GLY A 152 -3.82 -16.60 -23.07
CA GLY A 152 -4.33 -15.34 -23.62
C GLY A 152 -5.68 -15.44 -24.31
N GLU A 153 -6.43 -16.54 -24.12
CA GLU A 153 -7.71 -16.76 -24.79
C GLU A 153 -8.79 -15.83 -24.24
N LYS A 154 -9.48 -15.11 -25.13
CA LYS A 154 -10.54 -14.15 -24.76
C LYS A 154 -11.92 -14.77 -24.58
N GLN A 155 -12.12 -16.00 -25.07
CA GLN A 155 -13.40 -16.70 -25.10
C GLN A 155 -13.16 -18.20 -24.96
N GLY A 156 -14.25 -18.98 -24.83
CA GLY A 156 -14.18 -20.44 -24.76
C GLY A 156 -14.12 -20.98 -23.34
N TYR A 157 -14.27 -20.12 -22.32
CA TYR A 157 -14.33 -20.54 -20.93
C TYR A 157 -15.55 -21.42 -20.65
N GLU A 158 -15.33 -22.50 -19.90
CA GLU A 158 -16.36 -23.47 -19.57
C GLU A 158 -17.14 -23.05 -18.32
N LYS A 159 -18.47 -22.90 -18.46
CA LYS A 159 -19.42 -22.62 -17.37
C LYS A 159 -19.08 -21.37 -16.54
N LEU A 160 -18.59 -20.31 -17.19
CA LEU A 160 -18.49 -18.98 -16.59
C LEU A 160 -19.60 -18.07 -17.11
N ALA A 161 -20.16 -17.25 -16.22
CA ALA A 161 -21.15 -16.23 -16.60
C ALA A 161 -20.49 -14.95 -17.14
N VAL A 162 -19.25 -14.70 -16.74
CA VAL A 162 -18.42 -13.57 -17.14
C VAL A 162 -17.04 -14.12 -17.45
N ASP A 163 -16.54 -13.85 -18.65
CA ASP A 163 -15.19 -14.24 -19.05
C ASP A 163 -14.15 -13.39 -18.29
N PRO A 164 -13.09 -14.01 -17.73
CA PRO A 164 -12.06 -13.29 -16.98
C PRO A 164 -11.10 -12.54 -17.93
N VAL A 165 -10.28 -11.64 -17.36
CA VAL A 165 -9.25 -10.92 -18.13
C VAL A 165 -8.06 -11.84 -18.40
N PRO A 166 -7.77 -12.24 -19.65
CA PRO A 166 -6.67 -13.16 -19.92
C PRO A 166 -5.29 -12.47 -19.86
N LEU A 167 -4.23 -13.26 -19.80
CA LEU A 167 -2.84 -12.76 -19.89
C LEU A 167 -2.59 -12.15 -21.27
N VAL A 168 -2.11 -10.91 -21.31
CA VAL A 168 -1.73 -10.22 -22.55
C VAL A 168 -0.23 -10.36 -22.77
N HIS A 169 0.16 -11.39 -23.53
CA HIS A 169 1.57 -11.71 -23.77
C HIS A 169 2.36 -10.60 -24.47
N ALA A 170 1.70 -9.79 -25.31
CA ALA A 170 2.35 -8.71 -26.06
C ALA A 170 2.85 -7.57 -25.16
N ASP A 171 2.30 -7.44 -23.96
CA ASP A 171 2.66 -6.38 -23.01
C ASP A 171 3.83 -6.79 -22.08
N LEU A 172 4.33 -8.03 -22.21
CA LEU A 172 5.49 -8.51 -21.46
C LEU A 172 6.80 -8.13 -22.15
N THR A 173 7.61 -7.31 -21.49
CA THR A 173 8.99 -6.99 -21.93
C THR A 173 9.96 -8.16 -21.77
N GLN A 174 9.65 -9.11 -20.88
CA GLN A 174 10.32 -10.40 -20.73
C GLN A 174 9.38 -11.53 -21.21
N PRO A 175 9.42 -11.93 -22.50
CA PRO A 175 8.49 -12.92 -23.07
C PRO A 175 8.53 -14.29 -22.38
N GLU A 176 9.64 -14.65 -21.74
CA GLU A 176 9.80 -15.88 -20.99
C GLU A 176 8.76 -16.00 -19.87
N LEU A 177 8.31 -14.90 -19.26
CA LEU A 177 7.23 -14.92 -18.25
C LEU A 177 5.95 -15.53 -18.81
N GLY A 178 5.57 -15.16 -20.04
CA GLY A 178 4.38 -15.69 -20.69
C GLY A 178 4.53 -17.17 -21.06
N GLN A 179 5.71 -17.55 -21.58
CA GLN A 179 6.02 -18.94 -21.91
C GLN A 179 5.96 -19.85 -20.68
N ARG A 180 6.53 -19.39 -19.57
CA ARG A 180 6.55 -20.12 -18.29
C ARG A 180 5.18 -20.19 -17.64
N ALA A 181 4.37 -19.14 -17.76
CA ALA A 181 2.98 -19.17 -17.34
C ALA A 181 2.18 -20.26 -18.09
N MET A 182 2.30 -20.35 -19.42
CA MET A 182 1.64 -21.39 -20.21
C MET A 182 2.12 -22.80 -19.81
N ALA A 183 3.43 -23.00 -19.74
CA ALA A 183 4.03 -24.29 -19.39
C ALA A 183 3.62 -24.77 -17.99
N ALA A 184 3.54 -23.87 -17.00
CA ALA A 184 3.10 -24.20 -15.66
C ALA A 184 1.66 -24.74 -15.64
N TRP A 185 0.76 -24.17 -16.44
CA TRP A 185 -0.62 -24.63 -16.55
C TRP A 185 -0.79 -25.88 -17.41
N ASP A 186 0.02 -26.06 -18.45
CA ASP A 186 0.08 -27.33 -19.20
C ASP A 186 0.42 -28.48 -18.25
N ARG A 187 1.49 -28.33 -17.48
CA ARG A 187 1.94 -29.32 -16.51
C ARG A 187 0.91 -29.55 -15.41
N ALA A 188 0.25 -28.50 -14.93
CA ALA A 188 -0.79 -28.61 -13.90
C ALA A 188 -2.00 -29.44 -14.37
N ILE A 189 -2.39 -29.34 -15.65
CA ILE A 189 -3.47 -30.14 -16.22
C ILE A 189 -3.00 -31.56 -16.49
N GLU A 190 -1.88 -31.74 -17.18
CA GLU A 190 -1.36 -33.06 -17.55
C GLU A 190 -1.25 -33.96 -16.32
N LEU A 191 -0.59 -33.48 -15.26
CA LEU A 191 -0.42 -34.24 -14.02
C LEU A 191 -1.74 -34.40 -13.25
N GLY A 192 -2.61 -33.39 -13.28
CA GLY A 192 -3.89 -33.44 -12.58
C GLY A 192 -4.90 -34.40 -13.21
N GLU A 193 -4.87 -34.56 -14.54
CA GLU A 193 -5.65 -35.57 -15.25
C GLU A 193 -5.18 -36.99 -14.92
N GLU A 194 -3.87 -37.18 -14.73
CA GLU A 194 -3.29 -38.50 -14.41
C GLU A 194 -3.45 -38.88 -12.93
N HIS A 195 -3.25 -37.92 -12.01
CA HIS A 195 -3.08 -38.21 -10.58
C HIS A 195 -4.12 -37.55 -9.67
N GLY A 196 -4.92 -36.64 -10.20
CA GLY A 196 -5.73 -35.73 -9.39
C GLY A 196 -4.90 -34.68 -8.66
N TYR A 197 -5.51 -34.00 -7.68
CA TYR A 197 -4.84 -32.93 -6.93
C TYR A 197 -4.88 -33.21 -5.44
N ARG A 198 -3.77 -32.95 -4.76
CA ARG A 198 -3.67 -33.12 -3.31
C ARG A 198 -4.45 -32.05 -2.54
N ASN A 199 -4.70 -30.88 -3.14
CA ASN A 199 -5.26 -29.71 -2.48
C ASN A 199 -6.45 -29.17 -3.26
N ALA A 200 -7.61 -28.98 -2.60
CA ALA A 200 -8.81 -28.45 -3.27
C ALA A 200 -8.66 -26.96 -3.66
N GLN A 201 -7.87 -26.20 -2.90
CA GLN A 201 -7.47 -24.82 -3.20
C GLN A 201 -5.96 -24.68 -2.93
N ALA A 202 -5.25 -23.95 -3.78
CA ALA A 202 -3.79 -23.81 -3.68
C ALA A 202 -3.33 -22.38 -3.32
N THR A 203 -4.03 -21.36 -3.84
CA THR A 203 -3.53 -19.98 -3.87
C THR A 203 -4.59 -18.94 -3.52
N VAL A 204 -4.16 -17.91 -2.79
CA VAL A 204 -4.94 -16.70 -2.45
C VAL A 204 -3.98 -15.51 -2.36
N ILE A 205 -4.46 -14.28 -2.53
CA ILE A 205 -3.66 -13.09 -2.19
C ILE A 205 -4.21 -12.52 -0.88
N ALA A 206 -3.56 -12.83 0.23
CA ALA A 206 -3.96 -12.39 1.57
C ALA A 206 -3.33 -11.02 1.94
N PRO A 207 -3.87 -10.31 2.95
CA PRO A 207 -3.19 -9.17 3.53
C PRO A 207 -1.87 -9.59 4.14
N THR A 208 -0.80 -8.85 3.84
CA THR A 208 0.55 -9.15 4.34
C THR A 208 1.07 -8.07 5.27
N GLY A 209 0.19 -7.40 6.04
CA GLY A 209 0.55 -6.28 6.91
C GLY A 209 1.76 -6.56 7.82
N THR A 210 1.61 -7.46 8.79
CA THR A 210 2.70 -7.77 9.74
C THR A 210 3.88 -8.49 9.09
N ILE A 211 3.62 -9.50 8.24
CA ILE A 211 4.71 -10.28 7.63
C ILE A 211 5.46 -9.47 6.56
N GLY A 212 4.83 -8.52 5.90
CA GLY A 212 5.45 -7.62 4.94
C GLY A 212 6.49 -6.72 5.62
N LEU A 213 6.21 -6.26 6.84
CA LEU A 213 7.20 -5.55 7.66
C LEU A 213 8.39 -6.45 8.03
N VAL A 214 8.15 -7.74 8.29
CA VAL A 214 9.22 -8.71 8.63
C VAL A 214 10.07 -9.07 7.40
N MET A 215 9.48 -9.05 6.21
CA MET A 215 10.14 -9.36 4.94
C MET A 215 10.74 -8.12 4.25
N ASP A 216 10.72 -6.96 4.91
CA ASP A 216 11.10 -5.66 4.35
C ASP A 216 10.42 -5.37 2.99
N CYS A 217 9.11 -5.66 2.90
CA CYS A 217 8.30 -5.31 1.73
C CYS A 217 7.98 -3.81 1.73
N ASP A 218 8.14 -3.16 0.57
CA ASP A 218 7.67 -1.79 0.38
C ASP A 218 6.14 -1.71 0.32
N THR A 219 5.53 -2.71 -0.34
CA THR A 219 4.08 -2.83 -0.48
C THR A 219 3.52 -4.17 0.01
N THR A 220 2.27 -4.16 0.45
CA THR A 220 1.61 -5.35 1.02
C THR A 220 0.80 -6.08 -0.05
N GLY A 221 1.02 -7.39 -0.20
CA GLY A 221 0.20 -8.22 -1.10
C GLY A 221 0.29 -7.73 -2.54
N ILE A 222 -0.88 -7.46 -3.13
CA ILE A 222 -1.02 -6.84 -4.46
C ILE A 222 -1.08 -5.30 -4.39
N GLU A 223 -1.01 -4.67 -3.21
CA GLU A 223 -1.17 -3.22 -3.07
C GLU A 223 -0.04 -2.43 -3.77
N PRO A 224 -0.35 -1.24 -4.35
CA PRO A 224 0.67 -0.24 -4.65
C PRO A 224 1.22 0.35 -3.34
N ASP A 225 2.23 1.23 -3.43
CA ASP A 225 2.65 1.95 -2.24
C ASP A 225 1.57 2.95 -1.79
N PHE A 226 1.51 3.18 -0.49
CA PHE A 226 0.58 4.11 0.13
C PHE A 226 1.13 5.54 0.12
N ALA A 227 2.45 5.72 0.31
CA ALA A 227 3.07 7.03 0.39
C ALA A 227 4.55 7.01 0.01
N MET A 228 5.02 8.09 -0.62
CA MET A 228 6.43 8.28 -1.00
C MET A 228 7.35 8.47 0.22
N VAL A 229 6.88 9.15 1.25
CA VAL A 229 7.62 9.36 2.50
C VAL A 229 6.80 8.82 3.66
N LYS A 230 7.42 7.95 4.46
CA LYS A 230 6.81 7.27 5.61
C LYS A 230 7.40 7.83 6.90
N PHE A 231 6.57 7.90 7.96
CA PHE A 231 6.97 8.41 9.27
C PHE A 231 7.13 7.27 10.28
N LYS A 232 8.29 7.21 10.93
CA LYS A 232 8.56 6.24 12.00
C LYS A 232 8.60 6.93 13.35
N LYS A 233 7.72 6.52 14.27
CA LYS A 233 7.74 6.98 15.67
C LYS A 233 8.94 6.37 16.39
N LEU A 234 9.70 7.20 17.11
CA LEU A 234 10.84 6.74 17.92
C LEU A 234 10.37 6.37 19.33
N ALA A 235 11.05 5.41 19.96
CA ALA A 235 10.71 4.93 21.31
C ALA A 235 10.80 6.05 22.39
N GLY A 236 11.63 7.08 22.16
CA GLY A 236 11.77 8.25 23.04
C GLY A 236 10.83 9.41 22.73
N GLY A 237 9.85 9.21 21.83
CA GLY A 237 9.03 10.29 21.28
C GLY A 237 9.65 10.94 20.03
N GLY A 238 8.83 11.64 19.26
CA GLY A 238 9.22 12.22 17.97
C GLY A 238 9.10 11.25 16.78
N TYR A 239 9.28 11.78 15.58
CA TYR A 239 9.12 11.05 14.32
C TYR A 239 10.35 11.24 13.43
N PHE A 240 10.66 10.21 12.64
CA PHE A 240 11.71 10.23 11.62
C PHE A 240 11.11 9.95 10.25
N LYS A 241 11.49 10.76 9.25
CA LYS A 241 11.04 10.64 7.86
C LYS A 241 11.94 9.68 7.09
N ILE A 242 11.33 8.74 6.38
CA ILE A 242 12.01 7.73 5.57
C ILE A 242 11.40 7.77 4.17
N ILE A 243 12.22 8.05 3.16
CA ILE A 243 11.77 7.87 1.78
C ILE A 243 11.59 6.39 1.49
N ASN A 244 10.59 6.06 0.68
CA ASN A 244 10.42 4.73 0.15
C ASN A 244 11.71 4.23 -0.53
N ALA A 245 12.23 3.08 -0.10
CA ALA A 245 13.48 2.54 -0.61
C ALA A 245 13.41 2.16 -2.10
N ALA A 246 12.21 1.93 -2.63
CA ALA A 246 11.98 1.72 -4.05
C ALA A 246 12.26 2.98 -4.89
N VAL A 247 12.12 4.19 -4.33
CA VAL A 247 12.25 5.45 -5.10
C VAL A 247 13.67 5.66 -5.65
N PRO A 248 14.74 5.61 -4.84
CA PRO A 248 16.10 5.76 -5.37
C PRO A 248 16.48 4.67 -6.37
N GLU A 249 16.03 3.44 -6.17
CA GLU A 249 16.31 2.31 -7.08
C GLU A 249 15.54 2.44 -8.41
N ALA A 250 14.29 2.90 -8.37
CA ALA A 250 13.50 3.22 -9.54
C ALA A 250 14.16 4.34 -10.36
N LEU A 251 14.62 5.41 -9.71
CA LEU A 251 15.34 6.50 -10.37
C LEU A 251 16.65 6.01 -11.01
N ARG A 252 17.43 5.14 -10.34
CA ARG A 252 18.61 4.50 -10.96
C ARG A 252 18.23 3.69 -12.19
N THR A 253 17.13 2.95 -12.13
CA THR A 253 16.61 2.16 -13.27
C THR A 253 16.17 3.04 -14.43
N LEU A 254 15.61 4.20 -14.14
CA LEU A 254 15.19 5.21 -15.13
C LEU A 254 16.36 6.07 -15.67
N GLY A 255 17.60 5.80 -15.23
CA GLY A 255 18.82 6.41 -15.76
C GLY A 255 19.20 7.76 -15.13
N TYR A 256 18.68 8.10 -13.95
CA TYR A 256 19.11 9.28 -13.21
C TYR A 256 20.47 9.05 -12.54
N SER A 257 21.30 10.09 -12.46
CA SER A 257 22.58 10.04 -11.75
C SER A 257 22.40 10.12 -10.23
N GLU A 258 23.36 9.62 -9.45
CA GLU A 258 23.33 9.72 -7.97
C GLU A 258 23.13 11.16 -7.48
N SER A 259 23.69 12.15 -8.18
CA SER A 259 23.49 13.56 -7.84
C SER A 259 22.06 14.03 -8.08
N GLN A 260 21.41 13.58 -9.17
CA GLN A 260 20.01 13.91 -9.44
C GLN A 260 19.10 13.22 -8.42
N ILE A 261 19.39 11.97 -8.09
CA ILE A 261 18.65 11.18 -7.10
C ILE A 261 18.72 11.85 -5.73
N ALA A 262 19.91 12.26 -5.28
CA ALA A 262 20.08 12.95 -4.00
C ALA A 262 19.24 14.25 -3.92
N GLU A 263 19.15 15.00 -5.00
CA GLU A 263 18.34 16.24 -5.07
C GLU A 263 16.83 15.95 -5.08
N ILE A 264 16.39 14.89 -5.77
CA ILE A 264 15.00 14.44 -5.78
C ILE A 264 14.60 13.92 -4.39
N ASP A 265 15.47 13.12 -3.75
CA ASP A 265 15.26 12.58 -2.40
C ASP A 265 15.17 13.72 -1.37
N ALA A 266 16.09 14.69 -1.45
CA ALA A 266 16.10 15.87 -0.58
C ALA A 266 14.85 16.73 -0.78
N TYR A 267 14.33 16.85 -2.01
CA TYR A 267 13.06 17.52 -2.27
C TYR A 267 11.88 16.79 -1.61
N ALA A 268 11.82 15.47 -1.71
CA ALA A 268 10.73 14.68 -1.14
C ALA A 268 10.75 14.68 0.39
N VAL A 269 11.92 14.41 1.00
CA VAL A 269 12.09 14.24 2.46
C VAL A 269 12.28 15.57 3.20
N GLY A 270 12.86 16.56 2.52
CA GLY A 270 13.28 17.82 3.10
C GLY A 270 14.71 17.78 3.64
N HIS A 271 15.36 18.93 3.67
CA HIS A 271 16.75 19.10 4.12
C HIS A 271 16.88 19.09 5.66
N GLY A 272 15.76 19.21 6.38
CA GLY A 272 15.72 19.21 7.85
C GLY A 272 16.35 20.45 8.51
N ASN A 273 16.66 21.48 7.72
CA ASN A 273 17.28 22.72 8.19
C ASN A 273 16.88 23.89 7.26
N ILE A 274 16.92 25.12 7.76
CA ILE A 274 16.54 26.34 7.02
C ILE A 274 17.70 26.92 6.19
N ASN A 275 18.87 26.28 6.17
CA ASN A 275 20.01 26.82 5.43
C ASN A 275 19.73 26.68 3.94
N GLN A 276 19.88 27.77 3.18
CA GLN A 276 19.52 27.85 1.76
C GLN A 276 18.02 27.74 1.46
N ALA A 277 17.14 27.71 2.48
CA ALA A 277 15.71 27.72 2.26
C ALA A 277 15.28 29.02 1.53
N PRO A 278 14.41 28.92 0.51
CA PRO A 278 13.88 30.10 -0.16
C PRO A 278 13.03 30.94 0.80
N GLY A 279 13.21 32.26 0.80
CA GLY A 279 12.45 33.18 1.66
C GLY A 279 12.91 33.18 3.12
N VAL A 280 12.66 32.10 3.87
CA VAL A 280 12.98 31.99 5.31
C VAL A 280 14.31 31.26 5.51
N ASN A 281 15.40 32.00 5.69
CA ASN A 281 16.75 31.45 5.86
C ASN A 281 17.58 32.30 6.84
N PRO A 282 18.81 31.88 7.22
CA PRO A 282 19.62 32.64 8.17
C PRO A 282 19.84 34.10 7.79
N GLY A 283 19.97 34.42 6.49
CA GLY A 283 20.14 35.79 6.03
C GLY A 283 18.89 36.64 6.27
N SER A 284 17.71 36.17 5.84
CA SER A 284 16.45 36.90 6.03
C SER A 284 16.02 36.98 7.49
N LEU A 285 16.31 35.95 8.30
CA LEU A 285 16.04 35.96 9.74
C LEU A 285 16.92 36.94 10.49
N ARG A 286 18.22 37.05 10.17
CA ARG A 286 19.10 38.07 10.77
C ARG A 286 18.60 39.48 10.48
N ALA A 287 18.13 39.74 9.27
CA ALA A 287 17.53 41.03 8.90
C ALA A 287 16.28 41.36 9.73
N LYS A 288 15.60 40.34 10.28
CA LYS A 288 14.45 40.47 11.19
C LYS A 288 14.84 40.36 12.67
N GLY A 289 16.14 40.43 13.01
CA GLY A 289 16.62 40.52 14.39
C GLY A 289 16.95 39.18 15.07
N PHE A 290 16.94 38.06 14.35
CA PHE A 290 17.32 36.76 14.93
C PHE A 290 18.84 36.67 15.11
N SER A 291 19.28 36.29 16.30
CA SER A 291 20.69 36.00 16.59
C SER A 291 21.11 34.62 16.06
N ASP A 292 22.42 34.38 15.98
CA ASP A 292 22.96 33.08 15.58
C ASP A 292 22.53 31.93 16.49
N GLU A 293 22.41 32.21 17.78
CA GLU A 293 21.93 31.24 18.76
C GLU A 293 20.47 30.81 18.47
N LYS A 294 19.60 31.77 18.13
CA LYS A 294 18.20 31.48 17.78
C LYS A 294 18.08 30.72 16.46
N ILE A 295 18.91 31.07 15.47
CA ILE A 295 18.96 30.36 14.19
C ILE A 295 19.45 28.91 14.40
N ALA A 296 20.45 28.71 15.26
CA ALA A 296 20.91 27.37 15.62
C ALA A 296 19.82 26.56 16.34
N ALA A 297 19.05 27.18 17.23
CA ALA A 297 17.91 26.55 17.91
C ALA A 297 16.81 26.15 16.90
N ILE A 298 16.46 27.03 15.95
CA ILE A 298 15.52 26.72 14.87
C ILE A 298 16.02 25.51 14.06
N ASN A 299 17.26 25.52 13.59
CA ASN A 299 17.86 24.42 12.81
C ASN A 299 17.92 23.10 13.59
N ALA A 300 18.03 23.13 14.91
CA ALA A 300 17.96 21.94 15.74
C ALA A 300 16.54 21.37 15.78
N ALA A 301 15.53 22.24 15.92
CA ALA A 301 14.12 21.86 16.01
C ALA A 301 13.53 21.42 14.66
N THR A 302 13.98 21.97 13.53
CA THR A 302 13.46 21.63 12.19
C THR A 302 13.68 20.17 11.78
N LYS A 303 14.65 19.47 12.38
CA LYS A 303 14.93 18.06 12.07
C LYS A 303 13.74 17.14 12.33
N ALA A 304 12.91 17.47 13.32
CA ALA A 304 11.73 16.71 13.71
C ALA A 304 10.41 17.42 13.31
N ALA A 305 10.49 18.54 12.60
CA ALA A 305 9.32 19.33 12.24
C ALA A 305 8.58 18.74 11.04
N PHE A 306 7.25 18.78 11.13
CA PHE A 306 6.32 18.47 10.03
C PHE A 306 5.91 19.73 9.27
N ASP A 307 5.86 20.86 9.97
CA ASP A 307 5.63 22.18 9.40
C ASP A 307 6.55 23.18 10.12
N ILE A 308 7.20 24.06 9.35
CA ILE A 308 8.12 25.04 9.93
C ILE A 308 7.41 26.02 10.86
N LYS A 309 6.11 26.30 10.67
CA LYS A 309 5.35 27.20 11.53
C LYS A 309 5.43 26.76 13.00
N PHE A 310 5.40 25.45 13.25
CA PHE A 310 5.49 24.90 14.60
C PHE A 310 6.86 25.02 15.23
N VAL A 311 7.92 25.31 14.48
CA VAL A 311 9.26 25.56 15.03
C VAL A 311 9.36 26.98 15.59
N PHE A 312 8.66 27.94 14.98
CA PHE A 312 8.69 29.36 15.33
C PHE A 312 7.71 29.66 16.47
N ASN A 313 8.03 29.17 17.67
CA ASN A 313 7.21 29.29 18.87
C ASN A 313 8.02 29.78 20.10
N GLN A 314 7.31 30.06 21.20
CA GLN A 314 7.90 30.53 22.46
C GLN A 314 8.86 29.55 23.15
N TRP A 315 8.70 28.24 22.93
CA TRP A 315 9.56 27.21 23.52
C TRP A 315 10.90 27.11 22.79
N THR A 316 10.91 27.31 21.46
CA THR A 316 12.14 27.33 20.67
C THR A 316 12.89 28.66 20.81
N LEU A 317 12.15 29.77 20.81
CA LEU A 317 12.74 31.11 20.69
C LEU A 317 12.85 31.87 22.01
N GLY A 318 12.12 31.45 23.05
CA GLY A 318 12.05 32.13 24.34
C GLY A 318 11.11 33.34 24.31
N THR A 319 10.33 33.51 25.37
CA THR A 319 9.32 34.58 25.50
C THR A 319 9.93 35.98 25.43
N ASP A 320 11.10 36.19 26.02
CA ASP A 320 11.74 37.50 26.09
C ASP A 320 12.09 38.02 24.69
N PHE A 321 12.63 37.15 23.83
CA PHE A 321 12.92 37.50 22.44
C PHE A 321 11.64 37.84 21.66
N LEU A 322 10.58 37.03 21.83
CA LEU A 322 9.31 37.25 21.14
C LEU A 322 8.67 38.58 21.55
N LYS A 323 8.65 38.90 22.85
CA LYS A 323 8.03 40.14 23.38
C LYS A 323 8.90 41.37 23.13
N GLU A 324 10.18 41.31 23.48
CA GLU A 324 11.04 42.48 23.50
C GLU A 324 11.56 42.84 22.10
N THR A 325 11.88 41.83 21.28
CA THR A 325 12.45 42.05 19.93
C THR A 325 11.38 41.98 18.85
N LEU A 326 10.58 40.92 18.82
CA LEU A 326 9.57 40.71 17.76
C LEU A 326 8.20 41.34 18.07
N LYS A 327 8.05 41.98 19.23
CA LYS A 327 6.85 42.71 19.65
C LYS A 327 5.57 41.87 19.60
N VAL A 328 5.67 40.59 19.98
CA VAL A 328 4.52 39.68 20.11
C VAL A 328 3.85 39.91 21.46
N SER A 329 2.53 40.10 21.48
CA SER A 329 1.76 40.32 22.71
C SER A 329 1.49 39.03 23.48
N ASP A 330 1.08 39.14 24.74
CA ASP A 330 0.69 37.97 25.56
C ASP A 330 -0.53 37.24 24.98
N GLU A 331 -1.48 37.98 24.41
CA GLU A 331 -2.65 37.43 23.74
C GLU A 331 -2.26 36.62 22.50
N GLN A 332 -1.32 37.14 21.69
CA GLN A 332 -0.80 36.44 20.51
C GLN A 332 0.00 35.18 20.88
N LEU A 333 0.73 35.19 22.00
CA LEU A 333 1.45 33.99 22.49
C LEU A 333 0.51 32.92 23.06
N ALA A 334 -0.67 33.31 23.53
CA ALA A 334 -1.69 32.40 24.04
C ALA A 334 -2.58 31.83 22.93
N ASP A 335 -2.66 32.51 21.79
CA ASP A 335 -3.40 32.08 20.61
C ASP A 335 -2.67 30.93 19.89
N MET A 336 -3.31 29.77 19.86
CA MET A 336 -2.75 28.57 19.20
C MET A 336 -2.78 28.66 17.67
N SER A 337 -3.53 29.59 17.09
CA SER A 337 -3.58 29.85 15.65
C SER A 337 -2.54 30.88 15.18
N PHE A 338 -1.83 31.52 16.11
CA PHE A 338 -0.89 32.59 15.79
C PHE A 338 0.30 32.11 14.96
N ASN A 339 0.46 32.69 13.76
CA ASN A 339 1.58 32.42 12.87
C ASN A 339 2.68 33.50 13.01
N LEU A 340 3.75 33.17 13.74
CA LEU A 340 4.86 34.10 13.98
C LEU A 340 5.58 34.53 12.69
N LEU A 341 5.69 33.65 11.69
CA LEU A 341 6.37 33.97 10.43
C LEU A 341 5.62 35.03 9.63
N GLU A 342 4.29 34.97 9.61
CA GLU A 342 3.46 36.00 8.98
C GLU A 342 3.53 37.32 9.74
N HIS A 343 3.48 37.29 11.07
CA HIS A 343 3.58 38.47 11.93
C HIS A 343 4.88 39.24 11.71
N ILE A 344 6.01 38.55 11.54
CA ILE A 344 7.29 39.19 11.23
C ILE A 344 7.44 39.57 9.76
N GLY A 345 6.41 39.39 8.93
CA GLY A 345 6.33 39.90 7.56
C GLY A 345 6.93 38.98 6.50
N PHE A 346 6.87 37.65 6.68
CA PHE A 346 7.03 36.71 5.58
C PHE A 346 5.67 36.45 4.92
N SER A 347 5.66 36.39 3.59
CA SER A 347 4.45 36.02 2.84
C SER A 347 4.16 34.53 2.97
N LYS A 348 2.88 34.14 2.84
CA LYS A 348 2.47 32.71 2.78
C LYS A 348 3.29 31.91 1.76
N LYS A 349 3.66 32.54 0.63
CA LYS A 349 4.44 31.91 -0.45
C LYS A 349 5.91 31.64 -0.05
N GLU A 350 6.52 32.54 0.72
CA GLU A 350 7.87 32.33 1.26
C GLU A 350 7.89 31.27 2.35
N ILE A 351 6.86 31.25 3.21
CA ILE A 351 6.70 30.25 4.26
C ILE A 351 6.54 28.87 3.63
N GLU A 352 5.68 28.73 2.62
CA GLU A 352 5.47 27.43 1.96
C GLU A 352 6.73 26.95 1.22
N ALA A 353 7.46 27.84 0.53
CA ALA A 353 8.70 27.49 -0.15
C ALA A 353 9.79 27.03 0.83
N ALA A 354 9.90 27.71 1.98
CA ALA A 354 10.79 27.29 3.06
C ALA A 354 10.31 25.98 3.70
N ASN A 355 9.01 25.79 3.85
CA ASN A 355 8.44 24.57 4.41
C ASN A 355 8.76 23.36 3.54
N ILE A 356 8.58 23.45 2.22
CA ILE A 356 8.97 22.39 1.28
C ILE A 356 10.47 22.10 1.37
N HIS A 357 11.31 23.13 1.45
CA HIS A 357 12.76 22.91 1.57
C HIS A 357 13.13 22.15 2.85
N VAL A 358 12.56 22.55 3.99
CA VAL A 358 12.90 22.02 5.32
C VAL A 358 12.22 20.68 5.59
N CYS A 359 10.90 20.66 5.42
CA CYS A 359 10.02 19.57 5.78
C CYS A 359 9.82 18.58 4.63
N GLY A 360 10.12 18.96 3.39
CA GLY A 360 9.95 18.10 2.21
C GLY A 360 8.58 18.27 1.57
N ALA A 361 8.52 18.08 0.25
CA ALA A 361 7.26 18.09 -0.49
C ALA A 361 6.41 16.84 -0.25
N MET A 362 7.02 15.75 0.24
CA MET A 362 6.44 14.40 0.35
C MET A 362 5.97 13.78 -0.98
N THR A 363 6.21 14.43 -2.11
CA THR A 363 5.94 13.96 -3.47
C THR A 363 7.16 14.18 -4.36
N LEU A 364 7.19 13.51 -5.50
CA LEU A 364 8.17 13.79 -6.56
C LEU A 364 7.63 14.79 -7.60
N GLU A 365 6.36 15.17 -7.52
CA GLU A 365 5.79 16.19 -8.40
C GLU A 365 6.47 17.54 -8.20
N GLY A 366 7.12 18.04 -9.24
CA GLY A 366 7.87 19.30 -9.17
C GLY A 366 9.28 19.17 -8.58
N ALA A 367 9.75 17.95 -8.29
CA ALA A 367 11.12 17.72 -7.87
C ALA A 367 12.13 18.19 -8.93
N PRO A 368 13.31 18.69 -8.55
CA PRO A 368 14.38 19.00 -9.49
C PRO A 368 14.74 17.78 -10.35
N PHE A 369 15.09 18.00 -11.62
CA PHE A 369 15.51 16.97 -12.60
C PHE A 369 14.48 15.91 -13.00
N ILE A 370 13.43 15.68 -12.21
CA ILE A 370 12.42 14.66 -12.54
C ILE A 370 11.76 14.97 -13.89
N LYS A 371 11.71 13.97 -14.76
CA LYS A 371 11.03 14.06 -16.04
C LYS A 371 9.54 13.78 -15.85
N PRO A 372 8.62 14.60 -16.39
CA PRO A 372 7.19 14.38 -16.24
C PRO A 372 6.71 12.99 -16.66
N GLU A 373 7.29 12.42 -17.71
CA GLU A 373 6.97 11.08 -18.21
C GLU A 373 7.29 9.95 -17.22
N HIS A 374 8.18 10.19 -16.26
CA HIS A 374 8.57 9.19 -15.24
C HIS A 374 7.68 9.24 -13.99
N LEU A 375 6.85 10.28 -13.82
CA LEU A 375 6.06 10.46 -12.59
C LEU A 375 5.08 9.30 -12.34
N ALA A 376 4.54 8.69 -13.40
CA ALA A 376 3.59 7.58 -13.28
C ALA A 376 4.16 6.34 -12.57
N VAL A 377 5.50 6.18 -12.54
CA VAL A 377 6.18 5.12 -11.79
C VAL A 377 5.96 5.25 -10.28
N PHE A 378 5.74 6.49 -9.81
CA PHE A 378 5.70 6.85 -8.40
C PHE A 378 4.29 7.13 -7.88
N ASP A 379 3.26 6.87 -8.69
CA ASP A 379 1.86 7.07 -8.28
C ASP A 379 1.52 6.11 -7.12
N CYS A 380 1.13 6.67 -5.99
CA CYS A 380 0.69 5.94 -4.81
C CYS A 380 -0.83 5.71 -4.81
N ALA A 381 -1.31 4.92 -3.86
CA ALA A 381 -2.74 4.75 -3.59
C ALA A 381 -3.49 6.05 -3.25
N ASN A 382 -2.78 7.06 -2.73
CA ASN A 382 -3.32 8.37 -2.37
C ASN A 382 -2.38 9.48 -2.81
N PRO A 383 -2.88 10.72 -2.96
CA PRO A 383 -2.03 11.89 -3.15
C PRO A 383 -0.98 11.99 -2.03
N CYS A 384 0.25 12.31 -2.40
CA CYS A 384 1.36 12.40 -1.47
C CYS A 384 1.71 13.86 -1.17
N GLY A 385 1.72 14.25 0.10
CA GLY A 385 2.06 15.62 0.52
C GLY A 385 0.99 16.66 0.21
N LYS A 386 1.27 17.92 0.57
CA LYS A 386 0.34 19.05 0.40
C LYS A 386 0.09 19.41 -1.07
N ILE A 387 1.12 19.26 -1.91
CA ILE A 387 1.10 19.72 -3.30
C ILE A 387 0.88 18.57 -4.31
N GLY A 388 0.95 17.33 -3.86
CA GLY A 388 0.76 16.16 -4.73
C GLY A 388 -0.66 16.07 -5.22
N LYS A 389 -0.81 15.77 -6.51
CA LYS A 389 -2.10 15.64 -7.20
C LYS A 389 -2.28 14.27 -7.82
N ARG A 390 -1.18 13.55 -8.07
CA ARG A 390 -1.20 12.23 -8.71
C ARG A 390 -1.49 11.13 -7.69
N TYR A 391 -2.33 10.20 -8.09
CA TYR A 391 -2.65 8.98 -7.35
C TYR A 391 -3.26 7.96 -8.30
N LEU A 392 -3.24 6.70 -7.87
CA LEU A 392 -3.84 5.59 -8.59
C LEU A 392 -5.37 5.66 -8.50
N SER A 393 -6.03 5.68 -9.65
CA SER A 393 -7.49 5.75 -9.73
C SER A 393 -8.16 4.48 -9.19
N VAL A 394 -9.42 4.57 -8.78
CA VAL A 394 -10.26 3.41 -8.41
C VAL A 394 -10.22 2.31 -9.49
N GLU A 395 -10.27 2.73 -10.76
CA GLU A 395 -10.20 1.83 -11.91
C GLU A 395 -8.86 1.10 -12.02
N SER A 396 -7.73 1.80 -11.78
CA SER A 396 -6.39 1.18 -11.81
C SER A 396 -6.25 0.04 -10.78
N HIS A 397 -6.78 0.23 -9.56
CA HIS A 397 -6.80 -0.80 -8.52
C HIS A 397 -7.59 -2.04 -8.99
N ILE A 398 -8.77 -1.83 -9.56
CA ILE A 398 -9.65 -2.89 -10.04
C ILE A 398 -9.01 -3.64 -11.21
N ARG A 399 -8.41 -2.93 -12.17
CA ARG A 399 -7.77 -3.55 -13.34
C ARG A 399 -6.54 -4.36 -12.96
N MET A 400 -5.77 -3.93 -11.97
CA MET A 400 -4.66 -4.73 -11.45
C MET A 400 -5.15 -6.02 -10.79
N MET A 401 -6.21 -5.96 -9.97
CA MET A 401 -6.83 -7.17 -9.43
C MET A 401 -7.34 -8.09 -10.53
N ALA A 402 -7.96 -7.52 -11.58
CA ALA A 402 -8.53 -8.28 -12.67
C ALA A 402 -7.46 -9.02 -13.49
N ALA A 403 -6.26 -8.47 -13.61
CA ALA A 403 -5.12 -9.13 -14.24
C ALA A 403 -4.66 -10.39 -13.47
N ALA A 404 -4.69 -10.35 -12.13
CA ALA A 404 -4.28 -11.47 -11.28
C ALA A 404 -5.38 -12.52 -11.06
N GLN A 405 -6.63 -12.08 -10.88
CA GLN A 405 -7.77 -12.91 -10.47
C GLN A 405 -7.99 -14.20 -11.27
N PRO A 406 -7.85 -14.23 -12.62
CA PRO A 406 -8.00 -15.45 -13.41
C PRO A 406 -7.00 -16.53 -13.03
N PHE A 407 -5.94 -16.21 -12.31
CA PHE A 407 -4.90 -17.15 -11.92
C PHE A 407 -4.91 -17.46 -10.43
N ILE A 408 -5.81 -16.87 -9.64
CA ILE A 408 -5.91 -17.15 -8.20
C ILE A 408 -7.07 -18.12 -7.96
N SER A 409 -6.78 -19.25 -7.29
CA SER A 409 -7.81 -20.27 -7.03
C SER A 409 -8.87 -19.79 -6.02
N GLY A 410 -8.46 -19.13 -4.93
CA GLY A 410 -9.34 -18.33 -4.07
C GLY A 410 -9.55 -16.91 -4.63
N ALA A 411 -9.55 -15.91 -3.76
CA ALA A 411 -9.76 -14.51 -4.09
C ALA A 411 -8.57 -13.63 -3.67
N ILE A 412 -8.74 -12.32 -3.83
CA ILE A 412 -7.72 -11.30 -3.57
C ILE A 412 -8.23 -10.38 -2.47
N SER A 413 -7.49 -10.27 -1.38
CA SER A 413 -7.68 -9.24 -0.38
C SER A 413 -6.89 -8.01 -0.77
N LYS A 414 -7.59 -7.03 -1.33
CA LYS A 414 -7.05 -5.73 -1.70
C LYS A 414 -8.08 -4.67 -1.40
N THR A 415 -7.63 -3.57 -0.80
CA THR A 415 -8.46 -2.39 -0.58
C THR A 415 -8.40 -1.49 -1.81
N ILE A 416 -9.58 -1.11 -2.31
CA ILE A 416 -9.72 -0.09 -3.34
C ILE A 416 -9.97 1.23 -2.61
N ASN A 417 -8.95 2.09 -2.59
CA ASN A 417 -9.04 3.40 -1.95
C ASN A 417 -9.83 4.35 -2.84
N MET A 418 -10.79 5.04 -2.23
CA MET A 418 -11.60 6.06 -2.85
C MET A 418 -11.38 7.38 -2.11
N PRO A 419 -11.34 8.52 -2.82
CA PRO A 419 -11.19 9.82 -2.18
C PRO A 419 -12.38 10.15 -1.26
N ASN A 420 -12.20 11.11 -0.35
CA ASN A 420 -13.21 11.47 0.64
C ASN A 420 -14.54 11.92 0.00
N ASP A 421 -14.45 12.62 -1.12
CA ASP A 421 -15.57 13.13 -1.91
C ASP A 421 -16.25 12.08 -2.80
N ALA A 422 -15.79 10.81 -2.77
CA ALA A 422 -16.39 9.75 -3.57
C ALA A 422 -17.87 9.52 -3.23
N THR A 423 -18.68 9.49 -4.29
CA THR A 423 -20.13 9.39 -4.24
C THR A 423 -20.62 7.94 -4.21
N VAL A 424 -21.92 7.75 -3.96
CA VAL A 424 -22.57 6.43 -4.06
C VAL A 424 -22.48 5.88 -5.48
N GLU A 425 -22.55 6.73 -6.50
CA GLU A 425 -22.45 6.29 -7.90
C GLU A 425 -21.04 5.84 -8.26
N ASP A 426 -20.00 6.44 -7.66
CA ASP A 426 -18.61 5.98 -7.81
C ASP A 426 -18.44 4.58 -7.21
N ALA A 427 -18.98 4.36 -6.00
CA ALA A 427 -18.94 3.04 -5.37
C ALA A 427 -19.69 1.98 -6.20
N LYS A 428 -20.87 2.34 -6.73
CA LYS A 428 -21.65 1.47 -7.62
C LYS A 428 -20.88 1.16 -8.90
N SER A 429 -20.24 2.15 -9.50
CA SER A 429 -19.41 1.98 -10.70
C SER A 429 -18.22 1.05 -10.45
N ALA A 430 -17.57 1.18 -9.29
CA ALA A 430 -16.48 0.30 -8.86
C ALA A 430 -16.93 -1.16 -8.73
N TYR A 431 -18.07 -1.42 -8.08
CA TYR A 431 -18.65 -2.77 -8.00
C TYR A 431 -19.04 -3.31 -9.38
N MET A 432 -19.66 -2.49 -10.23
CA MET A 432 -20.06 -2.90 -11.57
C MET A 432 -18.87 -3.23 -12.46
N LEU A 433 -17.80 -2.44 -12.40
CA LEU A 433 -16.57 -2.71 -13.13
C LEU A 433 -15.93 -4.02 -12.64
N SER A 434 -15.86 -4.21 -11.32
CA SER A 434 -15.30 -5.42 -10.70
C SER A 434 -16.06 -6.68 -11.15
N TRP A 435 -17.39 -6.63 -11.16
CA TRP A 435 -18.23 -7.73 -11.64
C TRP A 435 -18.02 -8.00 -13.14
N LYS A 436 -17.96 -6.95 -13.98
CA LYS A 436 -17.69 -7.09 -15.43
C LYS A 436 -16.32 -7.69 -15.73
N LEU A 437 -15.37 -7.55 -14.82
CA LEU A 437 -14.01 -8.09 -14.94
C LEU A 437 -13.83 -9.41 -14.18
N ALA A 438 -14.93 -10.06 -13.79
CA ALA A 438 -14.95 -11.35 -13.11
C ALA A 438 -14.18 -11.40 -11.77
N LEU A 439 -14.10 -10.28 -11.05
CA LEU A 439 -13.53 -10.27 -9.70
C LEU A 439 -14.39 -11.05 -8.72
N LYS A 440 -13.75 -11.87 -7.88
CA LYS A 440 -14.44 -12.69 -6.88
C LYS A 440 -14.78 -11.92 -5.61
N ALA A 441 -13.95 -10.93 -5.26
CA ALA A 441 -14.11 -10.06 -4.10
C ALA A 441 -13.75 -8.62 -4.44
N ASN A 442 -14.42 -7.68 -3.78
CA ASN A 442 -14.12 -6.25 -3.84
C ASN A 442 -14.31 -5.67 -2.43
N ALA A 443 -13.25 -5.01 -1.92
CA ALA A 443 -13.30 -4.25 -0.68
C ALA A 443 -13.05 -2.77 -0.98
N LEU A 444 -14.09 -1.94 -0.88
CA LEU A 444 -13.98 -0.49 -1.02
C LEU A 444 -13.64 0.15 0.32
N TYR A 445 -12.75 1.13 0.29
CA TYR A 445 -12.50 2.03 1.40
C TYR A 445 -12.56 3.47 0.92
N ARG A 446 -13.54 4.22 1.43
CA ARG A 446 -13.60 5.66 1.21
C ARG A 446 -12.82 6.37 2.30
N ASP A 447 -11.92 7.27 1.91
CA ASP A 447 -11.17 8.08 2.86
C ASP A 447 -12.12 8.83 3.81
N GLY A 448 -11.72 8.99 5.07
CA GLY A 448 -12.57 9.58 6.12
C GLY A 448 -13.74 8.70 6.62
N SER A 449 -14.01 7.53 6.04
CA SER A 449 -15.21 6.73 6.39
C SER A 449 -15.10 5.92 7.69
N LYS A 450 -13.89 5.80 8.28
CA LYS A 450 -13.67 5.15 9.59
C LYS A 450 -13.13 6.16 10.60
N LEU A 451 -13.66 6.08 11.83
CA LEU A 451 -13.28 6.93 12.98
C LEU A 451 -11.83 6.73 13.46
N SER A 452 -11.29 5.53 13.24
CA SER A 452 -9.91 5.16 13.54
C SER A 452 -9.30 4.64 12.24
N GLN A 453 -8.24 5.31 11.78
CA GLN A 453 -7.54 4.99 10.55
C GLN A 453 -6.07 4.73 10.90
N PRO A 454 -5.52 3.55 10.57
CA PRO A 454 -4.10 3.28 10.77
C PRO A 454 -3.19 4.20 9.95
N LEU A 455 -3.69 4.68 8.80
CA LEU A 455 -3.01 5.55 7.84
C LEU A 455 -4.04 6.55 7.31
N ASN A 456 -3.78 7.85 7.48
CA ASN A 456 -4.64 8.94 7.01
C ASN A 456 -3.81 9.79 6.02
N ALA A 457 -4.32 9.99 4.80
CA ALA A 457 -3.67 10.82 3.79
C ALA A 457 -3.74 12.32 4.14
N SER A 458 -4.68 12.69 5.00
CA SER A 458 -5.11 14.07 5.25
C SER A 458 -4.42 14.76 6.43
N LEU A 459 -3.28 14.24 6.92
CA LEU A 459 -2.53 14.85 8.02
C LEU A 459 -1.94 16.25 7.68
N LEU A 460 -2.12 16.75 6.45
CA LEU A 460 -1.42 17.93 5.93
C LEU A 460 -2.32 18.96 5.21
N ALA A 461 -3.65 18.83 5.21
CA ALA A 461 -4.54 19.83 4.60
C ALA A 461 -5.03 20.85 5.66
N ASP A 462 -4.56 22.10 5.58
CA ASP A 462 -5.21 23.31 6.13
C ASP A 462 -6.17 23.84 5.03
N GLU A 463 -7.35 24.44 5.22
CA GLU A 463 -7.92 25.32 6.26
C GLU A 463 -9.48 25.38 6.05
N ASP A 464 -10.24 25.73 7.11
CA ASP A 464 -11.58 26.37 7.15
C ASP A 464 -12.91 25.59 7.42
N GLU A 465 -13.62 26.11 8.46
CA GLU A 465 -15.00 25.91 8.97
C GLU A 465 -15.37 24.66 9.81
N GLU A 466 -15.21 24.75 11.14
CA GLU A 466 -16.30 24.98 12.12
C GLU A 466 -15.71 25.00 13.55
N GLU A 467 -15.72 26.18 14.18
CA GLU A 467 -15.45 26.40 15.60
C GLU A 467 -16.67 26.01 16.43
N ASP A 468 -16.56 25.02 17.31
CA ASP A 468 -17.00 25.08 18.71
C ASP A 468 -16.78 23.72 19.42
N ASP A 469 -16.64 23.74 20.74
CA ASP A 469 -16.51 22.60 21.69
C ASP A 469 -15.10 22.18 22.19
N ALA A 470 -14.12 23.09 22.24
CA ALA A 470 -12.82 22.82 22.89
C ALA A 470 -12.50 23.66 24.15
N ILE A 471 -13.42 24.49 24.64
CA ILE A 471 -13.13 25.51 25.66
C ILE A 471 -13.22 24.97 27.11
N GLU A 472 -14.07 23.99 27.41
CA GLU A 472 -14.33 23.61 28.82
C GLU A 472 -13.27 22.69 29.46
N ASN A 473 -12.51 21.92 28.69
CA ASN A 473 -11.60 20.89 29.25
C ASN A 473 -10.16 21.37 29.51
N LEU A 474 -9.82 22.62 29.16
CA LEU A 474 -8.45 23.16 29.29
C LEU A 474 -8.20 23.88 30.62
N ILE A 475 -9.24 24.23 31.38
CA ILE A 475 -9.13 25.10 32.56
C ILE A 475 -8.71 24.34 33.85
N ALA A 476 -8.73 23.01 33.87
CA ALA A 476 -8.65 22.25 35.13
C ALA A 476 -7.29 21.59 35.50
N GLN A 477 -6.18 21.82 34.79
CA GLN A 477 -4.92 21.12 35.09
C GLN A 477 -3.63 21.97 35.05
N PRO A 478 -2.61 21.62 35.88
CA PRO A 478 -1.44 22.46 36.13
C PRO A 478 -0.42 22.52 34.97
N ALA A 479 0.28 23.66 34.91
CA ALA A 479 1.05 24.15 33.77
C ALA A 479 2.18 23.24 33.24
N ALA A 480 2.77 22.39 34.09
CA ALA A 480 3.87 21.50 33.68
C ALA A 480 3.45 20.37 32.74
N ALA A 481 2.16 20.00 32.71
CA ALA A 481 1.61 19.00 31.79
C ALA A 481 1.25 19.56 30.40
N ARG A 482 1.18 20.89 30.25
CA ARG A 482 0.82 21.55 28.97
C ARG A 482 1.97 21.55 27.96
N ALA A 483 3.22 21.66 28.39
CA ALA A 483 4.37 21.77 27.48
C ALA A 483 4.73 20.45 26.76
N ALA A 484 4.41 19.30 27.35
CA ALA A 484 4.68 17.99 26.76
C ALA A 484 3.59 17.52 25.78
N GLN A 485 2.34 18.02 25.90
CA GLN A 485 1.20 17.54 25.12
C GLN A 485 0.88 18.34 23.85
N VAL A 486 1.39 19.56 23.69
CA VAL A 486 1.13 20.37 22.47
C VAL A 486 1.71 19.70 21.22
N THR A 487 2.80 18.93 21.35
CA THR A 487 3.39 18.14 20.28
C THR A 487 2.71 16.78 20.07
N GLU A 488 1.93 16.31 21.05
CA GLU A 488 1.36 14.96 21.06
C GLU A 488 -0.08 14.92 20.52
N ARG A 489 -0.82 16.03 20.53
CA ARG A 489 -2.28 16.04 20.29
C ARG A 489 -2.77 16.30 18.86
N ILE A 490 -1.90 16.52 17.88
CA ILE A 490 -2.32 16.59 16.46
C ILE A 490 -2.47 15.18 15.84
N VAL A 491 -2.00 14.12 16.52
CA VAL A 491 -2.11 12.74 16.02
C VAL A 491 -3.09 11.88 16.86
N GLU A 492 -3.42 12.28 18.09
CA GLU A 492 -4.39 11.58 18.93
C GLU A 492 -5.36 12.58 19.63
N ARG A 493 -6.31 13.18 18.90
CA ARG A 493 -7.58 13.68 19.48
C ARG A 493 -8.54 14.28 18.44
N ILE A 494 -9.42 13.44 17.89
CA ILE A 494 -10.86 13.74 17.83
C ILE A 494 -11.57 12.48 18.33
N VAL A 495 -11.51 12.29 19.64
CA VAL A 495 -12.32 11.31 20.38
C VAL A 495 -13.12 12.14 21.38
N GLU A 496 -14.45 12.01 21.27
CA GLU A 496 -15.52 12.86 21.84
C GLU A 496 -15.88 14.06 20.95
N LYS A 497 -17.10 14.28 20.44
CA LYS A 497 -18.41 13.61 20.62
C LYS A 497 -19.42 14.30 19.69
N VAL A 498 -20.18 13.57 18.86
CA VAL A 498 -21.64 13.77 18.69
C VAL A 498 -22.23 12.42 18.31
N VAL A 499 -22.85 11.75 19.27
CA VAL A 499 -23.75 10.63 19.01
C VAL A 499 -24.98 11.24 18.33
N ARG A 500 -25.04 11.14 16.99
CA ARG A 500 -26.31 11.18 16.30
C ARG A 500 -26.99 9.86 16.60
N ASP A 501 -28.21 9.91 17.16
CA ASP A 501 -28.99 8.72 17.48
C ASP A 501 -29.01 7.76 16.28
N ARG A 502 -28.23 6.68 16.40
CA ARG A 502 -28.27 5.58 15.45
C ARG A 502 -29.61 4.88 15.65
N GLU A 503 -30.56 5.13 14.76
CA GLU A 503 -31.65 4.19 14.59
C GLU A 503 -31.05 2.84 14.19
N LYS A 504 -31.24 1.84 15.04
CA LYS A 504 -30.91 0.46 14.71
C LYS A 504 -31.69 0.08 13.46
N LEU A 505 -30.98 -0.29 12.40
CA LEU A 505 -31.60 -0.99 11.28
C LEU A 505 -32.31 -2.24 11.82
N PRO A 506 -33.53 -2.54 11.35
CA PRO A 506 -34.26 -3.71 11.82
C PRO A 506 -33.47 -4.97 11.53
N ASN A 507 -33.36 -5.85 12.53
CA ASN A 507 -32.63 -7.12 12.46
C ASN A 507 -33.18 -8.11 11.40
N ARG A 508 -34.25 -7.75 10.69
CA ARG A 508 -34.91 -8.59 9.69
C ARG A 508 -35.50 -7.70 8.59
N ARG A 509 -35.16 -7.98 7.33
CA ARG A 509 -35.86 -7.39 6.17
C ARG A 509 -37.32 -7.88 6.20
N GLN A 510 -38.28 -6.97 6.30
CA GLN A 510 -39.66 -7.28 5.97
C GLN A 510 -39.82 -7.23 4.45
N GLY A 511 -39.93 -8.42 3.87
CA GLY A 511 -40.21 -8.64 2.46
C GLY A 511 -40.61 -10.09 2.29
N TYR A 512 -41.81 -10.43 2.77
CA TYR A 512 -42.59 -11.54 2.24
C TYR A 512 -43.71 -10.95 1.40
N THR A 513 -43.55 -11.09 0.09
CA THR A 513 -44.60 -11.34 -0.92
C THR A 513 -43.90 -12.06 -2.06
#